data_AF-A0A7X9FG30-F1
#
_entry.id   AF-A0A7X9FG30-F1
#
_cell.length_a   1.000
_cell.length_b   1.000
_cell.length_c   1.000
_cell.angle_alpha   90.00
_cell.angle_beta   90.00
_cell.angle_gamma   90.00
#
_symmetry.space_group_name_H-M   'P 1'
#
loop_
_entity.id
_entity.type
_entity.pdbx_description
1 polymer ?
#
loop_
_entity_poly.entity_id
_entity_poly.type
_entity_poly.pdbx_seq_one_letter_code
_entity_poly.pdbx_strand_id
1 'polypeptide(L)'
;MRTVKYLVIVVLVLVLVGVAYVRAVYSRQERQRLKVGMVPATEVDRMADSLRRFYADSIGSAAAAALLPSVTAESDSLRAEISHLKAKLTAANGRIDEITDSAARRFEKAVRAFYNQEVAALPADLSSYERTVSIKEVKAKAMKYFGVSAEALNRILSRKK
;
A
#
# COMPACT_ATOMS: atom_id res chain seq x y z
N MET A 1 -3.00 -35.21 11.49
CA MET A 1 -2.63 -33.88 12.04
C MET A 1 -2.01 -32.89 11.06
N ARG A 2 -1.38 -33.30 9.93
CA ARG A 2 -0.75 -32.34 8.98
C ARG A 2 -1.76 -31.55 8.14
N THR A 3 -2.87 -32.15 7.74
CA THR A 3 -3.95 -31.52 6.94
C THR A 3 -4.62 -30.33 7.63
N VAL A 4 -4.82 -30.38 8.95
CA VAL A 4 -5.43 -29.29 9.72
C VAL A 4 -4.54 -28.04 9.76
N LYS A 5 -3.21 -28.22 9.78
CA LYS A 5 -2.25 -27.09 9.78
C LYS A 5 -2.26 -26.31 8.47
N TYR A 6 -2.41 -26.98 7.32
CA TYR A 6 -2.50 -26.32 6.02
C TYR A 6 -3.81 -25.54 5.86
N LEU A 7 -4.92 -26.08 6.39
CA LEU A 7 -6.21 -25.41 6.33
C LEU A 7 -6.20 -24.09 7.12
N VAL A 8 -5.56 -24.08 8.29
CA VAL A 8 -5.37 -22.85 9.10
C VAL A 8 -4.52 -21.82 8.35
N ILE A 9 -3.43 -22.24 7.69
CA ILE A 9 -2.56 -21.34 6.92
C ILE A 9 -3.31 -20.73 5.73
N VAL A 10 -4.10 -21.52 5.00
CA VAL A 10 -4.88 -21.05 3.84
C VAL A 10 -5.94 -20.03 4.27
N VAL A 11 -6.63 -20.27 5.39
CA VAL A 11 -7.60 -19.32 5.94
C VAL A 11 -6.91 -18.01 6.35
N LEU A 12 -5.73 -18.09 6.98
CA LEU A 12 -4.94 -16.92 7.37
C LEU A 12 -4.52 -16.07 6.16
N VAL A 13 -4.11 -16.72 5.06
CA VAL A 13 -3.75 -16.05 3.81
C VAL A 13 -4.97 -15.39 3.17
N LEU A 14 -6.12 -16.06 3.14
CA LEU A 14 -7.37 -15.48 2.60
C LEU A 14 -7.83 -14.26 3.40
N VAL A 15 -7.71 -14.29 4.73
CA VAL A 15 -8.02 -13.15 5.61
C VAL A 15 -7.06 -11.98 5.33
N LEU A 16 -5.75 -12.24 5.19
CA LEU A 16 -4.76 -11.20 4.87
C LEU A 16 -5.02 -10.56 3.49
N VAL A 17 -5.38 -11.35 2.49
CA VAL A 17 -5.75 -10.86 1.15
C VAL A 17 -7.04 -10.05 1.19
N GLY A 18 -8.04 -10.50 1.96
CA GLY A 18 -9.28 -9.75 2.17
C GLY A 18 -9.04 -8.40 2.85
N VAL A 19 -8.22 -8.36 3.90
CA VAL A 19 -7.83 -7.12 4.59
C VAL A 19 -7.04 -6.19 3.67
N ALA A 20 -6.11 -6.73 2.86
CA ALA A 20 -5.37 -5.94 1.88
C ALA A 20 -6.27 -5.37 0.77
N TYR A 21 -7.25 -6.13 0.30
CA TYR A 21 -8.22 -5.69 -0.70
C TYR A 21 -9.14 -4.61 -0.15
N VAL A 22 -9.72 -4.82 1.03
CA VAL A 22 -10.57 -3.82 1.71
C VAL A 22 -9.77 -2.54 1.95
N ARG A 23 -8.51 -2.64 2.38
CA ARG A 23 -7.63 -1.47 2.57
C ARG A 23 -7.27 -0.77 1.25
N ALA A 24 -7.08 -1.52 0.15
CA ALA A 24 -6.83 -0.93 -1.17
C ALA A 24 -8.05 -0.18 -1.71
N VAL A 25 -9.26 -0.70 -1.47
CA VAL A 25 -10.52 -0.06 -1.87
C VAL A 25 -10.84 1.14 -0.96
N TYR A 26 -10.67 1.01 0.36
CA TYR A 26 -10.83 2.12 1.31
C TYR A 26 -9.83 3.25 1.06
N SER A 27 -8.56 2.93 0.78
CA SER A 27 -7.53 3.96 0.53
C SER A 27 -7.76 4.77 -0.75
N ARG A 28 -8.46 4.21 -1.76
CA ARG A 28 -8.88 5.00 -2.95
C ARG A 28 -10.01 5.97 -2.61
N GLN A 29 -10.99 5.55 -1.80
CA GLN A 29 -12.06 6.44 -1.32
C GLN A 29 -11.55 7.52 -0.36
N GLU A 30 -10.62 7.18 0.55
CA GLU A 30 -9.98 8.15 1.44
C GLU A 30 -9.09 9.13 0.70
N ARG A 31 -8.33 8.72 -0.33
CA ARG A 31 -7.56 9.68 -1.15
C ARG A 31 -8.45 10.66 -1.91
N GLN A 32 -9.67 10.26 -2.28
CA GLN A 32 -10.66 11.16 -2.86
C GLN A 32 -11.35 12.03 -1.81
N ARG A 33 -11.66 11.50 -0.61
CA ARG A 33 -12.23 12.28 0.51
C ARG A 33 -11.23 13.25 1.15
N LEU A 34 -9.95 12.90 1.23
CA LEU A 34 -8.86 13.75 1.71
C LEU A 34 -8.58 14.93 0.75
N LYS A 35 -8.88 14.79 -0.54
CA LYS A 35 -8.86 15.92 -1.50
C LYS A 35 -10.08 16.84 -1.37
N VAL A 36 -11.20 16.34 -0.84
CA VAL A 36 -12.45 17.11 -0.68
C VAL A 36 -12.55 17.78 0.70
N GLY A 37 -11.71 17.39 1.66
CA GLY A 37 -11.65 18.00 3.01
C GLY A 37 -10.41 18.85 3.31
N MET A 38 -9.45 18.94 2.39
CA MET A 38 -8.31 19.84 2.54
C MET A 38 -8.73 21.24 2.09
N VAL A 39 -9.16 22.07 3.04
CA VAL A 39 -9.10 23.53 2.89
C VAL A 39 -7.64 23.84 2.50
N PRO A 40 -7.36 24.39 1.30
CA PRO A 40 -6.02 24.76 0.91
C PRO A 40 -5.41 25.68 1.98
N ALA A 41 -4.12 25.55 2.26
CA ALA A 41 -3.46 26.31 3.34
C ALA A 41 -3.76 27.82 3.26
N THR A 42 -3.90 28.34 2.05
CA THR A 42 -4.29 29.72 1.75
C THR A 42 -5.67 30.12 2.25
N GLU A 43 -6.61 29.19 2.32
CA GLU A 43 -8.00 29.42 2.76
C GLU A 43 -8.12 29.26 4.29
N VAL A 44 -7.26 28.44 4.91
CA VAL A 44 -7.04 28.42 6.37
C VAL A 44 -6.43 29.73 6.84
N ASP A 45 -5.42 30.26 6.13
CA ASP A 45 -4.80 31.53 6.47
C ASP A 45 -5.78 32.71 6.30
N ARG A 46 -6.63 32.68 5.25
CA ARG A 46 -7.71 33.67 5.07
C ARG A 46 -8.79 33.59 6.17
N MET A 47 -9.16 32.39 6.61
CA MET A 47 -10.07 32.20 7.74
C MET A 47 -9.46 32.68 9.05
N ALA A 48 -8.17 32.44 9.26
CA ALA A 48 -7.46 32.95 10.42
C ALA A 48 -7.45 34.48 10.43
N ASP A 49 -7.18 35.12 9.29
CA ASP A 49 -7.21 36.58 9.15
C ASP A 49 -8.61 37.18 9.32
N SER A 50 -9.65 36.52 8.80
CA SER A 50 -11.03 36.99 8.95
C SER A 50 -11.52 36.86 10.40
N LEU A 51 -11.18 35.77 11.09
CA LEU A 51 -11.41 35.62 12.53
C LEU A 51 -10.65 36.68 13.31
N ARG A 52 -9.40 36.95 12.97
CA ARG A 52 -8.59 37.98 13.63
C ARG A 52 -9.24 39.37 13.54
N ARG A 53 -9.76 39.72 12.36
CA ARG A 53 -10.48 41.00 12.13
C ARG A 53 -11.81 41.03 12.87
N PHE A 54 -12.58 39.94 12.82
CA PHE A 54 -13.85 39.83 13.54
C PHE A 54 -13.67 39.97 15.05
N TYR A 55 -12.64 39.35 15.63
CA TYR A 55 -12.32 39.48 17.05
C TYR A 55 -11.78 40.87 17.41
N ALA A 56 -11.00 41.50 16.52
CA ALA A 56 -10.54 42.87 16.71
C ALA A 56 -11.68 43.91 16.66
N ASP A 57 -12.72 43.66 15.86
CA ASP A 57 -13.91 44.52 15.75
C ASP A 57 -14.97 44.24 16.83
N SER A 58 -15.14 42.99 17.27
CA SER A 58 -16.21 42.58 18.21
C SER A 58 -15.82 42.63 19.68
N ILE A 59 -14.54 42.45 19.99
CA ILE A 59 -14.02 42.52 21.35
C ILE A 59 -13.10 43.73 21.38
N GLY A 60 -13.52 44.80 22.07
CA GLY A 60 -12.68 45.99 22.28
C GLY A 60 -11.22 45.59 22.54
N SER A 61 -10.30 46.20 21.79
CA SER A 61 -8.96 45.71 21.44
C SER A 61 -8.12 45.08 22.57
N ALA A 62 -8.39 45.40 23.83
CA ALA A 62 -7.73 44.85 25.01
C ALA A 62 -8.01 43.35 25.27
N ALA A 63 -9.26 42.88 25.11
CA ALA A 63 -9.57 41.46 25.37
C ALA A 63 -9.21 40.55 24.17
N ALA A 64 -9.23 41.09 22.95
CA ALA A 64 -8.62 40.41 21.78
C ALA A 64 -7.10 40.29 21.94
N ALA A 65 -6.42 41.34 22.42
CA ALA A 65 -4.97 41.32 22.65
C ALA A 65 -4.53 40.30 23.72
N ALA A 66 -5.40 39.97 24.69
CA ALA A 66 -5.12 38.96 25.72
C ALA A 66 -5.32 37.52 25.23
N LEU A 67 -6.29 37.27 24.34
CA LEU A 67 -6.63 35.93 23.83
C LEU A 67 -5.84 35.53 22.58
N LEU A 68 -5.44 36.50 21.75
CA LEU A 68 -4.68 36.24 20.52
C LEU A 68 -3.38 35.45 20.74
N PRO A 69 -2.55 35.73 21.77
CA PRO A 69 -1.31 35.00 22.01
C PRO A 69 -1.52 33.51 22.33
N SER A 70 -2.54 33.18 23.13
CA SER A 70 -2.81 31.78 23.50
C SER A 70 -3.34 31.00 22.31
N VAL A 71 -4.25 31.60 21.53
CA VAL A 71 -4.79 30.98 20.31
C VAL A 71 -3.71 30.81 19.26
N THR A 72 -2.77 31.76 19.11
CA THR A 72 -1.63 31.58 18.22
C THR A 72 -0.68 30.48 18.68
N ALA A 73 -0.39 30.41 19.98
CA ALA A 73 0.49 29.36 20.52
C ALA A 73 -0.13 27.96 20.37
N GLU A 74 -1.44 27.83 20.59
CA GLU A 74 -2.17 26.58 20.39
C GLU A 74 -2.24 26.21 18.90
N SER A 75 -2.47 27.18 18.01
CA SER A 75 -2.43 26.98 16.56
C SER A 75 -1.04 26.52 16.07
N ASP A 76 0.04 27.13 16.58
CA ASP A 76 1.41 26.75 16.23
C ASP A 76 1.77 25.37 16.77
N SER A 77 1.30 25.03 17.98
CA SER A 77 1.44 23.70 18.56
C SER A 77 0.73 22.63 17.70
N LEU A 78 -0.52 22.89 17.31
CA LEU A 78 -1.29 22.00 16.44
C LEU A 78 -0.63 21.87 15.05
N ARG A 79 -0.09 22.96 14.48
CA ARG A 79 0.67 22.91 13.22
C ARG A 79 1.92 22.03 13.34
N ALA A 80 2.66 22.15 14.45
CA ALA A 80 3.84 21.33 14.71
C ALA A 80 3.46 19.85 14.87
N GLU A 81 2.37 19.54 15.59
CA GLU A 81 1.88 18.18 15.77
C GLU A 81 1.41 17.56 14.45
N ILE A 82 0.68 18.31 13.62
CA ILE A 82 0.28 17.88 12.27
C ILE A 82 1.51 17.56 11.41
N SER A 83 2.55 18.40 11.46
CA SER A 83 3.79 18.18 10.72
C SER A 83 4.49 16.88 11.16
N HIS A 84 4.58 16.67 12.47
CA HIS A 84 5.16 15.47 13.05
C HIS A 84 4.38 14.19 12.72
N LEU A 85 3.04 14.24 12.75
CA LEU A 85 2.19 13.11 12.35
C LEU A 85 2.32 12.81 10.85
N LYS A 86 2.41 13.83 9.99
CA LYS A 86 2.69 13.64 8.56
C LYS A 86 4.03 12.95 8.33
N ALA A 87 5.08 13.36 9.03
CA ALA A 87 6.40 12.73 8.92
C ALA A 87 6.35 11.25 9.33
N LYS A 88 5.68 10.93 10.44
CA LYS A 88 5.46 9.54 10.88
C LYS A 88 4.68 8.71 9.87
N LEU A 89 3.63 9.28 9.27
CA LEU A 89 2.84 8.60 8.25
C LEU A 89 3.67 8.30 6.99
N THR A 90 4.48 9.25 6.53
CA THR A 90 5.39 9.06 5.39
C THR A 90 6.40 7.95 5.67
N ALA A 91 7.03 7.94 6.85
CA ALA A 91 7.97 6.89 7.24
C ALA A 91 7.30 5.51 7.35
N ALA A 92 6.07 5.45 7.88
CA ALA A 92 5.30 4.22 7.95
C ALA A 92 4.93 3.68 6.56
N ASN A 93 4.55 4.55 5.63
CA ASN A 93 4.27 4.17 4.25
C ASN A 93 5.53 3.65 3.54
N GLY A 94 6.68 4.32 3.69
CA GLY A 94 7.94 3.85 3.12
C GLY A 94 8.33 2.45 3.61
N ARG A 95 8.12 2.16 4.90
CA ARG A 95 8.33 0.82 5.47
C ARG A 95 7.38 -0.22 4.88
N ILE A 96 6.11 0.13 4.62
CA ILE A 96 5.16 -0.76 3.97
C ILE A 96 5.62 -1.06 2.54
N ASP A 97 6.03 -0.03 1.79
CA ASP A 97 6.52 -0.18 0.43
C ASP A 97 7.72 -1.15 0.38
N GLU A 98 8.71 -0.97 1.27
CA GLU A 98 9.86 -1.87 1.40
C GLU A 98 9.46 -3.33 1.71
N ILE A 99 8.52 -3.53 2.65
CA ILE A 99 8.04 -4.86 3.00
C ILE A 99 7.34 -5.49 1.79
N THR A 100 6.47 -4.74 1.10
CA THR A 100 5.75 -5.24 -0.08
C THR A 100 6.69 -5.59 -1.23
N ASP A 101 7.71 -4.77 -1.48
CA ASP A 101 8.74 -5.03 -2.48
C ASP A 101 9.56 -6.27 -2.14
N SER A 102 9.95 -6.42 -0.87
CA SER A 102 10.70 -7.59 -0.42
C SER A 102 9.88 -8.88 -0.56
N ALA A 103 8.58 -8.82 -0.23
CA ALA A 103 7.66 -9.94 -0.37
C ALA A 103 7.43 -10.29 -1.84
N ALA A 104 7.26 -9.29 -2.71
CA ALA A 104 7.11 -9.47 -4.15
C ALA A 104 8.35 -10.17 -4.73
N ARG A 105 9.57 -9.72 -4.40
CA ARG A 105 10.82 -10.35 -4.86
C ARG A 105 10.94 -11.80 -4.39
N ARG A 106 10.58 -12.10 -3.14
CA ARG A 106 10.59 -13.48 -2.61
C ARG A 106 9.59 -14.36 -3.36
N PHE A 107 8.40 -13.84 -3.62
CA PHE A 107 7.38 -14.52 -4.40
C PHE A 107 7.85 -14.81 -5.84
N GLU A 108 8.37 -13.79 -6.54
CA GLU A 108 8.92 -13.96 -7.89
C GLU A 108 10.02 -15.03 -7.93
N LYS A 109 10.92 -15.04 -6.92
CA LYS A 109 11.98 -16.06 -6.80
C LYS A 109 11.41 -17.45 -6.61
N ALA A 110 10.37 -17.61 -5.78
CA ALA A 110 9.71 -18.89 -5.54
C ALA A 110 9.03 -19.43 -6.82
N VAL A 111 8.31 -18.57 -7.55
CA VAL A 111 7.67 -18.91 -8.82
C VAL A 111 8.70 -19.41 -9.84
N ARG A 112 9.83 -18.70 -9.97
CA ARG A 112 10.92 -19.12 -10.87
C ARG A 112 11.56 -20.42 -10.46
N ALA A 113 11.82 -20.60 -9.16
CA ALA A 113 12.43 -21.82 -8.65
C ALA A 113 11.55 -23.03 -8.97
N PHE A 114 10.25 -22.93 -8.71
CA PHE A 114 9.28 -23.97 -9.06
C PHE A 114 9.26 -24.24 -10.57
N TYR A 115 9.14 -23.21 -11.40
CA TYR A 115 9.12 -23.36 -12.86
C TYR A 115 10.39 -24.05 -13.36
N ASN A 116 11.57 -23.60 -12.92
CA ASN A 116 12.84 -24.18 -13.34
C ASN A 116 12.98 -25.64 -12.89
N GLN A 117 12.54 -25.96 -11.68
CA GLN A 117 12.57 -27.33 -11.15
C GLN A 117 11.69 -28.26 -11.99
N GLU A 118 10.46 -27.83 -12.30
CA GLU A 118 9.52 -28.62 -13.11
C GLU A 118 10.00 -28.77 -14.56
N VAL A 119 10.57 -27.72 -15.16
CA VAL A 119 11.18 -27.81 -16.50
C VAL A 119 12.40 -28.74 -16.50
N ALA A 120 13.23 -28.69 -15.44
CA ALA A 120 14.40 -29.55 -15.32
C ALA A 120 14.03 -31.02 -15.05
N ALA A 121 12.83 -31.28 -14.51
CA ALA A 121 12.30 -32.63 -14.30
C ALA A 121 11.68 -33.23 -15.57
N LEU A 122 11.58 -32.48 -16.68
CA LEU A 122 11.08 -33.00 -17.94
C LEU A 122 12.05 -34.03 -18.53
N PRO A 123 11.55 -35.11 -19.15
CA PRO A 123 12.40 -36.09 -19.83
C PRO A 123 13.29 -35.43 -20.90
N ALA A 124 14.56 -35.84 -20.94
CA ALA A 124 15.54 -35.25 -21.86
C ALA A 124 15.29 -35.63 -23.32
N ASP A 125 14.66 -36.79 -23.54
CA ASP A 125 14.35 -37.44 -24.80
C ASP A 125 13.07 -36.92 -25.49
N LEU A 126 12.37 -35.96 -24.89
CA LEU A 126 11.22 -35.31 -25.51
C LEU A 126 11.58 -34.69 -26.87
N SER A 127 10.75 -34.95 -27.88
CA SER A 127 10.82 -34.23 -29.15
C SER A 127 10.55 -32.73 -28.97
N SER A 128 10.92 -31.92 -29.96
CA SER A 128 10.70 -30.46 -29.92
C SER A 128 9.23 -30.07 -29.70
N TYR A 129 8.30 -30.84 -30.29
CA TYR A 129 6.87 -30.61 -30.10
C TYR A 129 6.44 -30.96 -28.68
N GLU A 130 6.77 -32.15 -28.20
CA GLU A 130 6.39 -32.61 -26.85
C GLU A 130 6.99 -31.74 -25.75
N ARG A 131 8.23 -31.27 -25.94
CA ARG A 131 8.86 -30.30 -25.05
C ARG A 131 8.07 -28.99 -25.00
N THR A 132 7.56 -28.52 -26.13
CA THR A 132 6.74 -27.30 -26.18
C THR A 132 5.41 -27.48 -25.44
N VAL A 133 4.74 -28.61 -25.62
CA VAL A 133 3.50 -28.93 -24.90
C VAL A 133 3.77 -29.05 -23.40
N SER A 134 4.79 -29.79 -23.00
CA SER A 134 5.18 -29.98 -21.60
C SER A 134 5.50 -28.64 -20.90
N ILE A 135 6.20 -27.73 -21.58
CA ILE A 135 6.46 -26.39 -21.03
C ILE A 135 5.16 -25.60 -20.82
N LYS A 136 4.18 -25.72 -21.72
CA LYS A 136 2.86 -25.09 -21.54
C LYS A 136 2.13 -25.66 -20.32
N GLU A 137 2.22 -26.96 -20.09
CA GLU A 137 1.65 -27.63 -18.92
C GLU A 137 2.33 -27.20 -17.63
N VAL A 138 3.67 -27.10 -17.62
CA VAL A 138 4.42 -26.57 -16.47
C VAL A 138 4.01 -25.13 -16.16
N LYS A 139 3.80 -24.28 -17.19
CA LYS A 139 3.26 -22.93 -16.99
C LYS A 139 1.85 -22.97 -16.41
N ALA A 140 0.96 -23.83 -16.90
CA ALA A 140 -0.38 -24.00 -16.36
C ALA A 140 -0.37 -24.45 -14.90
N LYS A 141 0.51 -25.39 -14.56
CA LYS A 141 0.73 -25.88 -13.19
C LYS A 141 1.22 -24.75 -12.28
N ALA A 142 2.19 -23.95 -12.74
CA ALA A 142 2.69 -22.79 -11.99
C ALA A 142 1.59 -21.73 -11.77
N MET A 143 0.78 -21.42 -12.79
CA MET A 143 -0.36 -20.51 -12.65
C MET A 143 -1.33 -20.98 -11.58
N LYS A 144 -1.70 -22.27 -11.61
CA LYS A 144 -2.63 -22.87 -10.64
C LYS A 144 -2.04 -22.91 -9.23
N TYR A 145 -0.78 -23.31 -9.09
CA TYR A 145 -0.12 -23.46 -7.79
C TYR A 145 0.08 -22.12 -7.07
N PHE A 146 0.46 -21.08 -7.81
CA PHE A 146 0.71 -19.75 -7.23
C PHE A 146 -0.50 -18.80 -7.33
N GLY A 147 -1.60 -19.21 -7.95
CA GLY A 147 -2.78 -18.36 -8.14
C GLY A 147 -2.51 -17.13 -9.00
N VAL A 148 -1.62 -17.24 -9.99
CA VAL A 148 -1.19 -16.12 -10.84
C VAL A 148 -1.77 -16.23 -12.24
N SER A 149 -2.07 -15.09 -12.86
CA SER A 149 -2.48 -15.03 -14.26
C SER A 149 -1.32 -15.37 -15.20
N ALA A 150 -1.64 -15.72 -16.44
CA ALA A 150 -0.65 -15.98 -17.49
C ALA A 150 0.26 -14.77 -17.74
N GLU A 151 -0.31 -13.56 -17.71
CA GLU A 151 0.45 -12.32 -17.86
C GLU A 151 1.41 -12.09 -16.69
N ALA A 152 0.95 -12.30 -15.46
CA ALA A 152 1.81 -12.16 -14.28
C ALA A 152 2.95 -13.17 -14.32
N LEU A 153 2.66 -14.44 -14.63
CA LEU A 153 3.68 -15.47 -14.77
C LEU A 153 4.69 -15.12 -15.87
N ASN A 154 4.24 -14.71 -17.06
CA ASN A 154 5.13 -14.34 -18.15
C ASN A 154 6.03 -13.16 -17.78
N ARG A 155 5.50 -12.17 -17.05
CA ARG A 155 6.27 -11.01 -16.55
C ARG A 155 7.35 -11.43 -15.55
N ILE A 156 7.00 -12.36 -14.66
CA ILE A 156 7.93 -12.94 -13.68
C ILE A 156 9.02 -13.73 -14.41
N LEU A 157 8.69 -14.53 -15.42
CA LEU A 157 9.67 -15.34 -16.15
C LEU A 157 10.53 -14.52 -17.13
N SER A 158 10.02 -13.41 -17.66
CA SER A 158 10.71 -12.59 -18.67
C SER A 158 11.68 -11.56 -18.10
N ARG A 159 11.54 -11.16 -16.84
CA ARG A 159 12.52 -10.30 -16.16
C ARG A 159 13.89 -11.02 -16.16
N LYS A 160 14.86 -10.55 -16.95
CA LYS A 160 16.24 -11.07 -16.85
C LYS A 160 16.84 -10.70 -15.48
N LYS A 161 17.76 -11.54 -15.00
CA LYS A 161 18.60 -11.26 -13.82
C LYS A 161 19.45 -10.02 -14.07
#